data_AF-A0A6C1PNX6-F1
#
_entry.id   AF-A0A6C1PNX6-F1
#
_cell.length_a   1.000
_cell.length_b   1.000
_cell.length_c   1.000
_cell.angle_alpha   90.00
_cell.angle_beta   90.00
_cell.angle_gamma   90.00
#
_symmetry.space_group_name_H-M   'P 1'
#
loop_
_entity.id
_entity.type
_entity.pdbx_description
1 polymer ?
#
loop_
_entity_poly.entity_id
_entity_poly.type
_entity_poly.pdbx_seq_one_letter_code
_entity_poly.pdbx_strand_id
1 'polypeptide(L)'
;MKRWRCPECGAVHTARPLEYWRGFQATVSAMAASLWLRAERGTWLDSFSRQRQEYWWRGLQRCRAIRGEAAELEALLEAGQIVATHSLLFREINHVDEPPHRIFAFTASIRAP
;
A
#
# COMPACT_ATOMS: atom_id res chain seq x y z
N MET A 1 14.28 -4.63 1.78
CA MET A 1 13.56 -4.34 0.52
C MET A 1 14.54 -4.50 -0.63
N LYS A 2 14.35 -5.50 -1.50
CA LYS A 2 15.28 -5.76 -2.63
C LYS A 2 14.80 -5.00 -3.86
N ARG A 3 15.71 -4.26 -4.49
CA ARG A 3 15.49 -3.61 -5.79
C ARG A 3 16.00 -4.56 -6.86
N TRP A 4 15.14 -4.93 -7.80
CA TRP A 4 15.50 -5.74 -8.96
C TRP A 4 15.48 -4.83 -10.18
N ARG A 5 16.62 -4.75 -10.89
CA ARG A 5 16.67 -4.07 -12.18
C ARG A 5 16.29 -5.09 -13.25
N CYS A 6 15.24 -4.80 -14.00
CA CYS A 6 14.82 -5.65 -15.11
C CYS A 6 15.91 -5.63 -16.20
N PRO A 7 16.43 -6.79 -16.63
CA PRO A 7 17.43 -6.83 -17.69
C PRO A 7 16.84 -6.46 -19.06
N GLU A 8 15.52 -6.61 -19.24
CA GLU A 8 14.86 -6.34 -20.53
C GLU A 8 14.48 -4.87 -20.71
N CYS A 9 13.90 -4.22 -19.69
CA CYS A 9 13.44 -2.83 -19.80
C CYS A 9 14.30 -1.81 -19.04
N GLY A 10 15.30 -2.26 -18.28
CA GLY A 10 16.19 -1.41 -17.48
C GLY A 10 15.53 -0.75 -16.27
N ALA A 11 14.22 -0.91 -16.07
CA ALA A 11 13.48 -0.34 -14.94
C ALA A 11 13.87 -1.00 -13.61
N VAL A 12 13.71 -0.25 -12.51
CA VAL A 12 13.99 -0.74 -11.15
C VAL A 12 12.67 -1.07 -10.46
N HIS A 13 12.39 -2.35 -10.32
CA HIS A 13 11.26 -2.85 -9.56
C HIS A 13 11.65 -3.04 -8.11
N THR A 14 10.72 -2.72 -7.22
CA THR A 14 10.91 -2.95 -5.80
C THR A 14 10.09 -4.16 -5.40
N ALA A 15 10.77 -5.29 -5.16
CA ALA A 15 10.10 -6.48 -4.66
C ALA A 15 9.69 -6.26 -3.20
N ARG A 16 8.41 -6.50 -2.93
CA ARG A 16 7.79 -6.40 -1.61
C ARG A 16 7.12 -7.74 -1.31
N PRO A 17 7.15 -8.21 -0.06
CA PRO A 17 6.27 -9.31 0.33
C PRO A 17 4.82 -8.88 0.14
N LEU A 18 3.96 -9.82 -0.26
CA LEU A 18 2.55 -9.58 -0.57
C LEU A 18 1.80 -8.88 0.57
N GLU A 19 2.22 -9.16 1.80
CA GLU A 19 1.61 -8.69 3.04
C GLU A 19 1.97 -7.23 3.38
N TYR A 20 2.62 -6.48 2.47
CA TYR A 20 3.07 -5.11 2.72
C TYR A 20 2.47 -4.12 1.72
N TRP A 21 1.90 -3.04 2.24
CA TRP A 21 1.52 -1.91 1.39
C TRP A 21 2.72 -1.12 0.86
N ARG A 22 2.53 -0.49 -0.30
CA ARG A 22 3.52 0.42 -0.90
C ARG A 22 3.86 1.55 0.08
N GLY A 23 5.15 1.77 0.31
CA GLY A 23 5.64 2.84 1.19
C GLY A 23 5.74 2.47 2.66
N PHE A 24 5.17 1.32 3.09
CA PHE A 24 5.22 0.87 4.47
C PHE A 24 6.31 -0.17 4.70
N GLN A 25 6.93 -0.15 5.87
CA GLN A 25 7.92 -1.13 6.31
C GLN A 25 7.37 -2.01 7.44
N ALA A 26 6.07 -2.28 7.40
CA ALA A 26 5.34 -3.16 8.32
C ALA A 26 4.30 -3.93 7.51
N THR A 27 3.94 -5.13 7.98
CA THR A 27 2.86 -5.91 7.37
C THR A 27 1.52 -5.20 7.56
N VAL A 28 0.57 -5.48 6.68
CA VAL A 28 -0.82 -5.03 6.82
C VAL A 28 -1.40 -5.46 8.16
N SER A 29 -1.16 -6.70 8.57
CA SER A 29 -1.61 -7.24 9.86
C SER A 29 -1.05 -6.48 11.06
N ALA A 30 0.24 -6.13 11.05
CA ALA A 30 0.87 -5.38 12.14
C ALA A 30 0.34 -3.95 12.24
N MET A 31 0.13 -3.29 11.10
CA MET A 31 -0.48 -1.96 11.07
C MET A 31 -1.94 -2.01 11.55
N ALA A 32 -2.71 -3.00 11.10
CA ALA A 32 -4.10 -3.19 11.54
C ALA A 32 -4.17 -3.42 13.06
N ALA A 33 -3.33 -4.31 13.62
CA ALA A 33 -3.28 -4.55 15.06
C ALA A 33 -2.93 -3.29 15.86
N SER A 34 -1.98 -2.48 15.39
CA SER A 34 -1.62 -1.20 16.01
C SER A 34 -2.78 -0.22 16.03
N LEU A 35 -3.48 -0.07 14.89
CA LEU A 35 -4.61 0.83 14.74
C LEU A 35 -5.83 0.38 15.55
N TRP A 36 -6.08 -0.92 15.59
CA TRP A 36 -7.15 -1.52 16.38
C TRP A 36 -6.91 -1.32 17.88
N LEU A 37 -5.70 -1.64 18.36
CA LEU A 37 -5.32 -1.41 19.76
C LEU A 37 -5.47 0.06 20.16
N ARG A 38 -5.10 0.98 19.26
CA ARG A 38 -5.28 2.41 19.47
C ARG A 38 -6.75 2.82 19.52
N ALA A 39 -7.59 2.26 18.65
CA ALA A 39 -9.02 2.57 18.60
C ALA A 39 -9.75 2.04 19.85
N GLU A 40 -9.44 0.83 20.30
CA GLU A 40 -10.12 0.22 21.44
C GLU A 40 -9.58 0.66 22.79
N ARG A 41 -8.25 0.67 22.96
CA ARG A 41 -7.61 0.83 24.26
C ARG A 41 -6.88 2.15 24.42
N GLY A 42 -6.76 2.94 23.35
CA GLY A 42 -6.03 4.20 23.38
C GLY A 42 -4.51 4.03 23.52
N THR A 43 -3.96 2.83 23.36
CA THR A 43 -2.52 2.54 23.51
C THR A 43 -1.85 2.18 22.18
N TRP A 44 -0.53 1.99 22.21
CA TRP A 44 0.28 1.59 21.06
C TRP A 44 0.91 0.22 21.31
N LEU A 45 1.30 -0.47 20.24
CA LEU A 45 2.10 -1.70 20.34
C LEU A 45 3.52 -1.38 20.77
N ASP A 46 4.10 -2.17 21.67
CA ASP A 46 5.49 -1.99 22.11
C ASP A 46 6.50 -2.40 21.03
N SER A 47 6.08 -3.21 20.06
CA SER A 47 6.93 -3.71 18.97
C SER A 47 7.30 -2.66 17.92
N PHE A 48 6.70 -1.47 17.96
CA PHE A 48 6.95 -0.40 16.99
C PHE A 48 7.15 0.95 17.69
N SER A 49 7.93 1.84 17.08
CA SER A 49 8.05 3.20 17.60
C SER A 49 6.70 3.93 17.56
N ARG A 50 6.41 4.67 18.64
CA ARG A 50 5.19 5.49 18.74
C ARG A 50 5.02 6.42 17.54
N GLN A 51 6.09 7.07 17.08
CA GLN A 51 6.04 7.99 15.94
C GLN A 51 5.53 7.32 14.66
N ARG A 52 5.95 6.08 14.41
CA ARG A 52 5.52 5.31 13.24
C ARG A 52 4.05 4.93 13.34
N GLN A 53 3.60 4.51 14.51
CA GLN A 53 2.20 4.17 14.76
C GLN A 53 1.28 5.40 14.71
N GLU A 54 1.75 6.53 15.22
CA GLU A 54 1.05 7.80 15.13
C GLU A 54 0.90 8.27 13.68
N TYR A 55 1.93 8.07 12.85
CA TYR A 55 1.83 8.33 11.42
C TYR A 55 0.72 7.50 10.76
N TRP A 56 0.62 6.21 11.10
CA TRP A 56 -0.45 5.32 10.61
C TRP A 56 -1.83 5.79 11.06
N TRP A 57 -1.96 6.14 12.34
CA TRP A 57 -3.22 6.61 12.92
C TRP A 57 -3.72 7.89 12.25
N ARG A 58 -2.83 8.87 12.03
CA ARG A 58 -3.19 10.09 11.30
C ARG A 58 -3.63 9.79 9.87
N GLY A 59 -3.04 8.78 9.22
CA GLY A 59 -3.46 8.29 7.91
C GLY A 59 -4.89 7.74 7.96
N LEU A 60 -5.20 6.89 8.94
CA LEU A 60 -6.54 6.34 9.14
C LEU A 60 -7.59 7.42 9.37
N GLN A 61 -7.31 8.41 10.22
CA GLN A 61 -8.22 9.53 10.45
C GLN A 61 -8.52 10.31 9.16
N ARG A 62 -7.50 10.48 8.31
CA ARG A 62 -7.67 11.11 7.00
C ARG A 62 -8.55 10.26 6.07
N CYS A 63 -8.34 8.95 6.02
CA CYS A 63 -9.17 8.04 5.24
C CYS A 63 -10.64 8.09 5.70
N ARG A 64 -10.89 8.11 7.01
CA ARG A 64 -12.24 8.25 7.59
C ARG A 64 -12.90 9.57 7.21
N ALA A 65 -12.18 10.69 7.35
CA ALA A 65 -12.69 12.01 6.98
C ALA A 65 -13.09 12.09 5.50
N ILE A 66 -12.37 11.41 4.61
CA ILE A 66 -12.67 11.42 3.17
C ILE A 66 -13.88 10.55 2.82
N ARG A 67 -14.09 9.41 3.49
CA ARG A 67 -15.20 8.49 3.18
C ARG A 67 -16.51 8.84 3.88
N GLY A 68 -16.49 9.69 4.89
CA GLY A 68 -17.63 9.95 5.77
C GLY A 68 -17.52 9.09 7.03
N GLU A 69 -17.72 9.76 8.18
CA GLU A 69 -17.45 9.28 9.54
C GLU A 69 -18.32 8.07 9.93
N ALA A 70 -17.82 6.87 9.67
CA ALA A 70 -18.21 5.61 10.34
C ALA A 70 -17.41 4.40 9.83
N ALA A 71 -16.57 4.57 8.79
CA ALA A 71 -15.84 3.43 8.25
C ALA A 71 -14.92 2.83 9.33
N GLU A 72 -15.34 1.68 9.84
CA GLU A 72 -14.55 0.85 10.74
C GLU A 72 -13.29 0.38 10.03
N LEU A 73 -12.25 0.08 10.80
CA LEU A 73 -10.96 -0.29 10.25
C LEU A 73 -11.10 -1.52 9.32
N GLU A 74 -11.92 -2.46 9.74
CA GLU A 74 -12.29 -3.70 9.08
C GLU A 74 -12.93 -3.41 7.72
N ALA A 75 -13.97 -2.57 7.68
CA ALA A 75 -14.63 -2.18 6.43
C ALA A 75 -13.68 -1.49 5.43
N LEU A 76 -12.72 -0.70 5.92
CA LEU A 76 -11.71 -0.08 5.07
C LEU A 76 -10.72 -1.11 4.50
N LEU A 77 -10.30 -2.08 5.32
CA LEU A 77 -9.41 -3.16 4.90
C LEU A 77 -10.08 -4.06 3.87
N GLU A 78 -11.33 -4.44 4.08
CA GLU A 78 -12.15 -5.24 3.14
C GLU A 78 -12.36 -4.51 1.81
N ALA A 79 -12.55 -3.18 1.85
CA ALA A 79 -12.62 -2.35 0.65
C ALA A 79 -11.27 -2.14 -0.07
N GLY A 80 -10.23 -2.90 0.29
CA GLY A 80 -8.91 -2.83 -0.33
C GLY A 80 -8.18 -1.50 -0.12
N GLN A 81 -8.48 -0.77 0.96
CA GLN A 81 -7.85 0.53 1.21
C GLN A 81 -6.51 0.38 1.93
N ILE A 82 -5.58 1.26 1.59
CA ILE A 82 -4.33 1.44 2.31
C ILE A 82 -4.63 2.37 3.50
N VAL A 83 -5.15 1.82 4.58
CA VAL A 83 -5.76 2.58 5.69
C VAL A 83 -4.78 3.48 6.47
N ALA A 84 -3.47 3.31 6.27
CA ALA A 84 -2.42 4.11 6.91
C ALA A 84 -1.84 5.21 6.00
N THR A 85 -2.36 5.37 4.77
CA THR A 85 -1.82 6.30 3.78
C THR A 85 -2.26 7.75 4.03
N HIS A 86 -1.40 8.67 3.62
CA HIS A 86 -1.72 10.10 3.54
C HIS A 86 -1.94 10.56 2.09
N SER A 87 -1.72 9.67 1.12
CA SER A 87 -1.86 9.96 -0.30
C SER A 87 -3.32 9.96 -0.71
N LEU A 88 -3.74 10.99 -1.43
CA LEU A 88 -5.06 11.05 -2.06
C LEU A 88 -5.13 10.23 -3.36
N LEU A 89 -3.97 9.98 -3.99
CA LEU A 89 -3.84 9.31 -5.29
C LEU A 89 -3.63 7.80 -5.14
N PHE A 90 -2.93 7.37 -4.09
CA PHE A 90 -2.54 5.98 -3.88
C PHE A 90 -3.16 5.44 -2.60
N ARG A 91 -4.50 5.38 -2.57
CA ARG A 91 -5.27 4.95 -1.39
C ARG A 91 -5.90 3.57 -1.54
N GLU A 92 -6.03 3.06 -2.76
CA GLU A 92 -6.74 1.81 -3.07
C GLU A 92 -5.73 0.81 -3.63
N ILE A 93 -5.87 -0.45 -3.23
CA ILE A 93 -5.17 -1.56 -3.84
C ILE A 93 -5.97 -1.94 -5.08
N ASN A 94 -5.57 -1.39 -6.22
CA ASN A 94 -6.09 -1.85 -7.50
C ASN A 94 -5.47 -3.21 -7.79
N HIS A 95 -6.25 -4.28 -7.62
CA HIS A 95 -5.92 -5.56 -8.23
C HIS A 95 -6.06 -5.36 -9.74
N VAL A 96 -4.94 -5.39 -10.44
CA VAL A 96 -4.97 -5.35 -11.90
C VAL A 96 -5.35 -6.76 -12.35
N ASP A 97 -6.60 -6.94 -12.76
CA ASP A 97 -7.16 -8.24 -13.19
C ASP A 97 -6.38 -8.85 -14.36
N GLU A 98 -5.76 -7.98 -15.17
CA GLU A 98 -4.88 -8.34 -16.28
C GLU A 98 -3.48 -7.78 -15.97
N PRO A 99 -2.42 -8.58 -15.93
CA PRO A 99 -1.12 -8.08 -15.51
C PRO A 99 -0.65 -6.98 -16.48
N PRO A 100 -0.04 -5.88 -16.00
CA PRO A 100 0.26 -4.70 -16.80
C PRO A 100 1.33 -4.92 -17.89
N HIS A 101 1.78 -6.16 -18.11
CA HIS A 101 2.62 -6.53 -19.24
C HIS A 101 1.79 -6.71 -20.53
N ARG A 102 1.15 -5.63 -20.96
CA ARG A 102 0.96 -5.33 -22.39
C ARG A 102 1.59 -3.99 -22.76
N ILE A 103 2.77 -3.70 -22.19
CA ILE A 103 3.69 -2.76 -22.82
C ILE A 103 4.84 -3.56 -23.42
N PHE A 104 4.50 -4.47 -24.34
CA PHE A 104 5.42 -4.68 -25.45
C PHE A 104 5.32 -3.40 -26.27
N ALA A 105 6.32 -2.53 -26.15
CA ALA A 105 6.64 -1.65 -27.26
C ALA A 105 7.13 -2.55 -28.39
N PHE A 106 6.20 -3.16 -29.13
CA PHE A 106 6.50 -3.83 -30.38
C PHE A 106 6.66 -2.73 -31.44
N THR A 107 7.87 -2.17 -31.53
CA THR A 107 8.29 -1.55 -32.78
C THR A 107 8.54 -2.70 -33.75
N ALA A 108 7.61 -2.91 -34.68
CA ALA A 108 7.88 -3.78 -35.81
C ALA A 108 9.21 -3.33 -36.43
N SER A 109 10.21 -4.20 -36.43
CA SER A 109 11.41 -3.97 -37.23
C SER A 109 10.96 -4.00 -38.68
N ILE A 110 10.84 -2.81 -39.29
CA ILE A 110 10.84 -2.70 -40.74
C ILE A 110 12.26 -3.06 -41.17
N ARG A 111 12.55 -4.35 -41.32
CA ARG A 111 13.60 -4.78 -42.24
C ARG A 111 13.05 -4.53 -43.64
N ALA A 112 13.39 -3.38 -44.21
CA ALA A 112 13.32 -3.23 -45.65
C ALA A 112 14.39 -4.14 -46.29
N PRO A 113 14.08 -4.77 -47.44
CA PRO A 113 14.98 -5.67 -48.16
C PRO A 113 16.22 -4.96 -48.71
#